data_AF-A0A941YY52-F1
#
_entry.id   AF-A0A941YY52-F1
#
_cell.length_a   1.000
_cell.length_b   1.000
_cell.length_c   1.000
_cell.angle_alpha   90.00
_cell.angle_beta   90.00
_cell.angle_gamma   90.00
#
_symmetry.space_group_name_H-M   'P 1'
#
loop_
_entity.id
_entity.type
_entity.pdbx_description
1 polymer ?
#
loop_
_entity_poly.entity_id
_entity_poly.type
_entity_poly.pdbx_seq_one_letter_code
_entity_poly.pdbx_strand_id
1 'polypeptide(L)'
;MKRTIVAGSVMVALTTAAVGAALTAQDRYAAKVPNGLAMSEFKGFENWPVIALSENNGLLAVIVGNPAMIGAAKAGAPGNGKSFPDGAKMAKIHWNPRKNEAAPGAPTVPGTLHDVDFMVKDSKRFADSGGWGYAEFEYDGATETFRPGTTTDSPPQANDAKCGFACHTIAKNRDYVFTDYGKR
;
A
#
# COMPACT_ATOMS: atom_id res chain seq x y z
N MET A 1 61.52 12.39 42.02
CA MET A 1 61.46 11.99 40.59
C MET A 1 60.33 10.96 40.44
N LYS A 2 59.09 11.40 40.19
CA LYS A 2 58.35 11.38 38.91
C LYS A 2 58.22 10.00 38.22
N ARG A 3 56.99 9.44 38.37
CA ARG A 3 56.13 8.67 37.42
C ARG A 3 56.63 7.26 37.02
N THR A 4 55.77 6.23 36.96
CA THR A 4 54.65 6.13 36.00
C THR A 4 53.69 5.00 36.40
N ILE A 5 52.39 5.30 36.54
CA ILE A 5 51.30 4.29 36.57
C ILE A 5 50.59 4.42 35.22
N VAL A 6 50.58 3.35 34.43
CA VAL A 6 49.86 3.26 33.17
C VAL A 6 48.43 2.82 33.49
N ALA A 7 47.48 3.76 33.43
CA ALA A 7 46.06 3.44 33.48
C ALA A 7 45.59 3.08 32.07
N GLY A 8 45.23 1.81 31.85
CA GLY A 8 44.60 1.36 30.62
C GLY A 8 43.12 1.72 30.63
N SER A 9 42.73 2.66 29.77
CA SER A 9 41.34 3.06 29.56
C SER A 9 40.68 2.11 28.56
N VAL A 10 39.75 1.27 29.03
CA VAL A 10 38.83 0.53 28.15
C VAL A 10 37.77 1.53 27.66
N MET A 11 37.85 1.94 26.39
CA MET A 11 36.77 2.68 25.75
C MET A 11 35.65 1.72 25.36
N VAL A 12 34.52 1.81 26.06
CA VAL A 12 33.25 1.24 25.59
C VAL A 12 32.68 2.18 24.54
N ALA A 13 32.81 1.82 23.27
CA ALA A 13 32.16 2.53 22.18
C ALA A 13 30.67 2.13 22.16
N LEU A 14 29.79 3.01 22.65
CA LEU A 14 28.34 2.87 22.49
C LEU A 14 27.99 3.10 21.02
N THR A 15 27.60 2.03 20.32
CA THR A 15 27.07 2.08 18.95
C THR A 15 25.65 2.63 18.96
N THR A 16 25.49 3.95 18.89
CA THR A 16 24.18 4.63 18.88
C THR A 16 23.53 4.75 17.50
N ALA A 17 24.18 4.30 16.42
CA ALA A 17 23.69 4.53 15.05
C ALA A 17 22.48 3.65 14.63
N ALA A 18 22.22 2.53 15.32
CA ALA A 18 21.16 1.59 14.90
C ALA A 18 19.75 1.98 15.36
N VAL A 19 19.60 2.91 16.31
CA VAL A 19 18.30 3.24 16.91
C VAL A 19 17.49 4.24 16.06
N GLY A 20 18.16 5.08 15.26
CA GLY A 20 17.51 6.11 14.43
C GLY A 20 16.73 5.55 13.24
N ALA A 21 17.26 4.53 12.56
CA ALA A 21 16.60 3.92 11.40
C ALA A 21 15.37 3.08 11.78
N ALA A 22 15.31 2.58 13.03
CA ALA A 22 14.17 1.82 13.52
C ALA A 22 12.99 2.73 13.93
N LEU A 23 13.27 3.98 14.35
CA LEU A 23 12.23 4.94 14.74
C LEU A 23 11.51 5.55 13.53
N THR A 24 12.19 5.78 12.41
CA THR A 24 11.58 6.33 11.18
C THR A 24 10.69 5.30 10.46
N ALA A 25 11.07 4.02 10.46
CA ALA A 25 10.26 2.96 9.86
C ALA A 25 8.97 2.65 10.64
N GLN A 26 8.87 3.09 11.91
CA GLN A 26 7.73 2.78 12.77
C GLN A 26 6.52 3.69 12.51
N ASP A 27 6.67 4.81 11.78
CA ASP A 27 5.60 5.79 11.57
C ASP A 27 4.84 5.62 10.22
N ARG A 28 5.50 5.12 9.17
CA ARG A 28 4.91 5.04 7.80
C ARG A 28 3.64 4.18 7.67
N TYR A 29 3.37 3.27 8.62
CA TYR A 29 2.19 2.40 8.61
C TYR A 29 1.22 2.71 9.77
N ALA A 30 1.40 3.84 10.45
CA ALA A 30 0.57 4.21 11.61
C ALA A 30 -0.84 4.67 11.21
N ALA A 31 -1.03 5.15 9.98
CA ALA A 31 -2.31 5.66 9.52
C ALA A 31 -3.38 4.56 9.47
N LYS A 32 -4.61 4.96 9.79
CA LYS A 32 -5.80 4.11 9.74
C LYS A 32 -7.03 4.94 9.39
N VAL A 33 -7.94 4.36 8.63
CA VAL A 33 -9.24 4.97 8.39
C VAL A 33 -10.17 4.69 9.60
N PRO A 34 -10.98 5.65 10.06
CA PRO A 34 -11.95 5.44 11.14
C PRO A 34 -12.80 4.16 10.96
N ASN A 35 -12.85 3.33 12.00
CA ASN A 35 -13.61 2.07 12.04
C ASN A 35 -13.31 1.10 10.87
N GLY A 36 -12.14 1.22 10.22
CA GLY A 36 -11.81 0.45 9.03
C GLY A 36 -10.40 -0.11 9.04
N LEU A 37 -9.74 -0.04 7.89
CA LEU A 37 -8.42 -0.61 7.69
C LEU A 37 -7.31 0.26 8.28
N ALA A 38 -6.32 -0.38 8.87
CA ALA A 38 -5.03 0.25 9.17
C ALA A 38 -4.00 -0.10 8.10
N MET A 39 -3.10 0.83 7.78
CA MET A 39 -2.00 0.55 6.85
C MET A 39 -1.11 -0.60 7.33
N SER A 40 -0.98 -0.77 8.64
CA SER A 40 -0.24 -1.88 9.27
C SER A 40 -0.77 -3.26 8.90
N GLU A 41 -2.05 -3.39 8.52
CA GLU A 41 -2.62 -4.64 8.01
C GLU A 41 -2.05 -5.04 6.63
N PHE A 42 -1.45 -4.09 5.92
CA PHE A 42 -0.87 -4.26 4.58
C PHE A 42 0.67 -4.15 4.61
N LYS A 43 1.30 -4.15 5.79
CA LYS A 43 2.75 -4.01 5.92
C LYS A 43 3.51 -4.97 5.00
N GLY A 44 4.41 -4.41 4.19
CA GLY A 44 5.21 -5.15 3.20
C GLY A 44 4.51 -5.36 1.86
N PHE A 45 3.40 -4.68 1.57
CA PHE A 45 2.73 -4.73 0.28
C PHE A 45 3.65 -4.37 -0.89
N GLU A 46 4.70 -3.59 -0.64
CA GLU A 46 5.71 -3.19 -1.61
C GLU A 46 6.46 -4.39 -2.20
N ASN A 47 6.47 -5.52 -1.49
CA ASN A 47 7.08 -6.78 -1.92
C ASN A 47 6.06 -7.78 -2.49
N TRP A 48 4.78 -7.42 -2.55
CA TRP A 48 3.75 -8.31 -3.07
C TRP A 48 3.84 -8.43 -4.59
N PRO A 49 3.54 -9.61 -5.17
CA PRO A 49 3.54 -9.75 -6.62
C PRO A 49 2.52 -8.82 -7.30
N VAL A 50 2.92 -8.29 -8.45
CA VAL A 50 2.04 -7.49 -9.31
C VAL A 50 0.84 -8.31 -9.78
N ILE A 51 -0.35 -7.75 -9.66
CA ILE A 51 -1.57 -8.25 -10.29
C ILE A 51 -1.67 -7.63 -11.69
N ALA A 52 -1.61 -6.30 -11.77
CA ALA A 52 -1.79 -5.53 -13.00
C ALA A 52 -1.23 -4.11 -12.88
N LEU A 53 -1.32 -3.36 -13.97
CA LEU A 53 -1.09 -1.93 -14.06
C LEU A 53 -2.39 -1.22 -14.45
N SER A 54 -2.54 0.04 -14.10
CA SER A 54 -3.63 0.89 -14.60
C SER A 54 -3.18 2.33 -14.76
N GLU A 55 -3.79 3.05 -15.70
CA GLU A 55 -3.64 4.49 -15.83
C GLU A 55 -5.04 5.11 -15.93
N ASN A 56 -5.32 6.12 -15.12
CA ASN A 56 -6.57 6.88 -15.17
C ASN A 56 -6.37 8.27 -14.56
N ASN A 57 -7.09 9.27 -15.08
CA ASN A 57 -7.08 10.64 -14.57
C ASN A 57 -5.67 11.25 -14.41
N GLY A 58 -4.73 10.85 -15.28
CA GLY A 58 -3.34 11.32 -15.22
C GLY A 58 -2.46 10.65 -14.17
N LEU A 59 -2.96 9.64 -13.44
CA LEU A 59 -2.18 8.84 -12.50
C LEU A 59 -1.80 7.49 -13.10
N LEU A 60 -0.56 7.06 -12.83
CA LEU A 60 -0.07 5.72 -13.14
C LEU A 60 -0.11 4.87 -11.87
N ALA A 61 -0.63 3.65 -11.95
CA ALA A 61 -0.71 2.76 -10.80
C ALA A 61 -0.17 1.35 -11.06
N VAL A 62 0.44 0.79 -10.01
CA VAL A 62 0.74 -0.64 -9.90
C VAL A 62 -0.21 -1.24 -8.88
N ILE A 63 -0.83 -2.36 -9.25
CA ILE A 63 -1.72 -3.10 -8.36
C ILE A 63 -1.02 -4.39 -7.98
N VAL A 64 -0.84 -4.63 -6.68
CA VAL A 64 -0.16 -5.79 -6.11
C VAL A 64 -1.09 -6.57 -5.20
N GLY A 65 -0.80 -7.86 -4.99
CA GLY A 65 -1.65 -8.74 -4.19
C GLY A 65 -0.87 -9.67 -3.28
N ASN A 66 -1.40 -9.92 -2.09
CA ASN A 66 -0.81 -10.91 -1.19
C ASN A 66 -0.91 -12.35 -1.80
N PRO A 67 -0.25 -13.35 -1.21
CA PRO A 67 -0.27 -14.71 -1.77
C PRO A 67 -1.67 -15.30 -1.98
N ALA A 68 -2.62 -15.00 -1.09
CA ALA A 68 -4.01 -15.45 -1.22
C ALA A 68 -4.70 -14.85 -2.46
N MET A 69 -4.56 -13.53 -2.65
CA MET A 69 -5.07 -12.83 -3.82
C MET A 69 -4.44 -13.34 -5.12
N ILE A 70 -3.10 -13.47 -5.14
CA ILE A 70 -2.37 -13.95 -6.33
C ILE A 70 -2.74 -15.40 -6.67
N GLY A 71 -2.87 -16.27 -5.67
CA GLY A 71 -3.30 -17.66 -5.88
C GLY A 71 -4.69 -17.74 -6.50
N ALA A 72 -5.65 -16.98 -5.97
CA ALA A 72 -7.01 -16.92 -6.51
C ALA A 72 -7.05 -16.34 -7.93
N ALA A 73 -6.34 -15.24 -8.16
CA ALA A 73 -6.23 -14.58 -9.46
C ALA A 73 -5.63 -15.51 -10.54
N LYS A 74 -4.55 -16.23 -10.20
CA LYS A 74 -3.94 -17.24 -11.09
C LYS A 74 -4.87 -18.41 -11.37
N ALA A 75 -5.71 -18.80 -10.41
CA ALA A 75 -6.75 -19.81 -10.62
C ALA A 75 -7.93 -19.30 -11.47
N GLY A 76 -7.92 -18.02 -11.85
CA GLY A 76 -8.92 -17.39 -12.70
C GLY A 76 -10.07 -16.71 -11.93
N ALA A 77 -9.97 -16.54 -10.61
CA ALA A 77 -10.97 -15.77 -9.87
C ALA A 77 -10.93 -14.29 -10.27
N PRO A 78 -12.08 -13.59 -10.33
CA PRO A 78 -13.43 -14.13 -10.16
C PRO A 78 -14.04 -14.67 -11.46
N GLY A 79 -13.34 -14.55 -12.61
CA GLY A 79 -13.83 -14.97 -13.93
C GLY A 79 -14.16 -16.46 -14.06
N ASN A 80 -13.62 -17.30 -13.19
CA ASN A 80 -13.94 -18.73 -13.08
C ASN A 80 -15.20 -19.03 -12.24
N GLY A 81 -15.95 -18.01 -11.82
CA GLY A 81 -17.15 -18.13 -11.00
C GLY A 81 -16.92 -18.30 -9.49
N LYS A 82 -15.66 -18.31 -9.03
CA LYS A 82 -15.31 -18.35 -7.60
C LYS A 82 -14.99 -16.96 -7.08
N SER A 83 -15.51 -16.62 -5.90
CA SER A 83 -15.10 -15.40 -5.18
C SER A 83 -13.65 -15.50 -4.68
N PHE A 84 -13.05 -14.35 -4.38
CA PHE A 84 -11.77 -14.30 -3.68
C PHE A 84 -11.94 -14.80 -2.24
N PRO A 85 -10.94 -15.52 -1.70
CA PRO A 85 -11.01 -16.04 -0.33
C PRO A 85 -10.85 -14.91 0.70
N ASP A 86 -11.40 -15.12 1.90
CA ASP A 86 -11.10 -14.27 3.06
C ASP A 86 -9.58 -14.21 3.30
N GLY A 87 -9.10 -13.02 3.65
CA GLY A 87 -7.68 -12.70 3.77
C GLY A 87 -6.99 -12.32 2.46
N ALA A 88 -7.67 -12.39 1.30
CA ALA A 88 -7.16 -11.81 0.06
C ALA A 88 -7.01 -10.30 0.19
N LYS A 89 -5.83 -9.77 -0.16
CA LYS A 89 -5.49 -8.35 -0.03
C LYS A 89 -4.94 -7.81 -1.34
N MET A 90 -5.32 -6.58 -1.67
CA MET A 90 -4.74 -5.80 -2.75
C MET A 90 -4.24 -4.46 -2.22
N ALA A 91 -3.13 -4.00 -2.78
CA ALA A 91 -2.70 -2.62 -2.69
C ALA A 91 -2.59 -2.05 -4.11
N LYS A 92 -3.12 -0.85 -4.33
CA LYS A 92 -2.95 -0.08 -5.56
C LYS A 92 -2.16 1.16 -5.21
N ILE A 93 -1.03 1.33 -5.88
CA ILE A 93 -0.05 2.36 -5.56
C ILE A 93 -0.06 3.36 -6.71
N HIS A 94 -0.39 4.62 -6.45
CA HIS A 94 -0.52 5.65 -7.48
C HIS A 94 0.67 6.60 -7.47
N TRP A 95 1.15 6.94 -8.66
CA TRP A 95 2.15 7.97 -8.87
C TRP A 95 1.65 9.02 -9.85
N ASN A 96 2.13 10.24 -9.63
CA ASN A 96 2.14 11.26 -10.68
C ASN A 96 3.21 10.83 -11.71
N PRO A 97 2.82 10.42 -12.93
CA PRO A 97 3.75 9.92 -13.92
C PRO A 97 4.64 11.04 -14.43
N ARG A 98 5.86 10.68 -14.83
CA ARG A 98 6.78 11.59 -15.51
C ARG A 98 7.44 10.90 -16.70
N LYS A 99 8.01 11.70 -17.60
CA LYS A 99 8.90 11.20 -18.65
C LYS A 99 10.30 10.98 -18.11
N ASN A 100 10.93 9.88 -18.50
CA ASN A 100 12.34 9.64 -18.26
C ASN A 100 13.18 10.09 -19.47
N GLU A 101 13.47 11.38 -19.55
CA GLU A 101 14.21 11.99 -20.67
C GLU A 101 15.61 11.41 -20.90
N ALA A 102 16.20 10.79 -19.86
CA ALA A 102 17.51 10.16 -19.95
C ALA A 102 17.48 8.78 -20.65
N ALA A 103 16.30 8.16 -20.78
CA ALA A 103 16.14 6.86 -21.41
C ALA A 103 15.72 7.01 -22.89
N PRO A 104 16.21 6.14 -23.80
CA PRO A 104 15.76 6.13 -25.19
C PRO A 104 14.23 6.08 -25.29
N GLY A 105 13.65 7.01 -26.06
CA GLY A 105 12.21 7.09 -26.27
C GLY A 105 11.41 7.75 -25.13
N ALA A 106 12.06 8.30 -24.11
CA ALA A 106 11.43 9.01 -22.99
C ALA A 106 10.20 8.27 -22.43
N PRO A 107 10.35 7.02 -21.93
CA PRO A 107 9.22 6.26 -21.42
C PRO A 107 8.55 6.98 -20.25
N THR A 108 7.24 6.77 -20.12
CA THR A 108 6.49 7.19 -18.94
C THR A 108 6.86 6.27 -17.77
N VAL A 109 7.23 6.84 -16.64
CA VAL A 109 7.66 6.14 -15.42
C VAL A 109 7.02 6.76 -14.17
N PRO A 110 7.04 6.06 -13.02
CA PRO A 110 6.65 6.64 -11.75
C PRO A 110 7.42 7.93 -11.43
N GLY A 111 6.70 8.98 -11.00
CA GLY A 111 7.25 10.22 -10.43
C GLY A 111 7.03 10.25 -8.93
N THR A 112 6.38 11.29 -8.41
CA THR A 112 6.04 11.37 -6.97
C THR A 112 4.94 10.40 -6.63
N LEU A 113 5.04 9.77 -5.46
CA LEU A 113 3.95 8.97 -4.90
C LEU A 113 2.77 9.89 -4.60
N HIS A 114 1.58 9.51 -5.05
CA HIS A 114 0.34 10.26 -4.85
C HIS A 114 -0.39 9.69 -3.62
N ASP A 115 -0.87 8.45 -3.73
CA ASP A 115 -1.61 7.76 -2.69
C ASP A 115 -1.40 6.23 -2.77
N VAL A 116 -1.94 5.53 -1.78
CA VAL A 116 -2.16 4.08 -1.83
C VAL A 116 -3.59 3.71 -1.45
N ASP A 117 -4.24 2.91 -2.30
CA ASP A 117 -5.52 2.27 -1.98
C ASP A 117 -5.28 0.85 -1.48
N PHE A 118 -6.04 0.45 -0.47
CA PHE A 118 -6.09 -0.89 0.07
C PHE A 118 -7.49 -1.48 0.01
N MET A 119 -7.54 -2.78 -0.25
CA MET A 119 -8.76 -3.57 -0.03
C MET A 119 -8.43 -4.96 0.51
N VAL A 120 -9.28 -5.47 1.40
CA VAL A 120 -9.17 -6.82 1.99
C VAL A 120 -10.52 -7.52 2.00
N LYS A 121 -10.53 -8.81 1.65
CA LYS A 121 -11.68 -9.68 1.84
C LYS A 121 -11.71 -10.14 3.29
N ASP A 122 -12.74 -9.75 4.01
CA ASP A 122 -13.08 -10.28 5.33
C ASP A 122 -14.61 -10.29 5.43
N SER A 123 -15.20 -11.43 5.05
CA SER A 123 -16.64 -11.62 4.95
C SER A 123 -17.39 -11.36 6.25
N LYS A 124 -16.73 -11.47 7.40
CA LYS A 124 -17.33 -11.24 8.72
C LYS A 124 -17.25 -9.78 9.13
N ARG A 125 -16.06 -9.17 9.02
CA ARG A 125 -15.82 -7.77 9.40
C ARG A 125 -16.54 -6.79 8.49
N PHE A 126 -16.72 -7.15 7.21
CA PHE A 126 -17.24 -6.29 6.16
C PHE A 126 -18.49 -6.89 5.48
N ALA A 127 -19.35 -7.53 6.27
CA ALA A 127 -20.54 -8.22 5.78
C ALA A 127 -21.52 -7.31 5.02
N ASP A 128 -21.55 -6.02 5.35
CA ASP A 128 -22.41 -4.99 4.76
C ASP A 128 -21.77 -4.25 3.56
N SER A 129 -20.54 -4.61 3.18
CA SER A 129 -19.83 -4.12 1.99
C SER A 129 -19.37 -5.27 1.08
N GLY A 130 -20.21 -6.30 0.95
CA GLY A 130 -19.93 -7.43 0.07
C GLY A 130 -18.75 -8.30 0.53
N GLY A 131 -18.37 -8.20 1.82
CA GLY A 131 -17.23 -8.87 2.42
C GLY A 131 -15.90 -8.16 2.18
N TRP A 132 -15.90 -6.91 1.70
CA TRP A 132 -14.68 -6.15 1.40
C TRP A 132 -14.57 -4.89 2.24
N GLY A 133 -13.41 -4.70 2.86
CA GLY A 133 -13.02 -3.42 3.46
C GLY A 133 -12.15 -2.62 2.51
N TYR A 134 -12.27 -1.30 2.56
CA TYR A 134 -11.55 -0.37 1.71
C TYR A 134 -10.86 0.71 2.56
N ALA A 135 -9.76 1.25 2.05
CA ALA A 135 -9.11 2.44 2.58
C ALA A 135 -8.24 3.07 1.49
N GLU A 136 -8.14 4.38 1.52
CA GLU A 136 -7.20 5.14 0.70
C GLU A 136 -6.35 6.01 1.66
N PHE A 137 -5.09 6.18 1.31
CA PHE A 137 -4.14 6.96 2.08
C PHE A 137 -3.31 7.87 1.17
N GLU A 138 -3.54 9.17 1.31
CA GLU A 138 -2.76 10.24 0.70
C GLU A 138 -1.33 10.25 1.26
N TYR A 139 -0.35 10.45 0.39
CA TYR A 139 1.06 10.52 0.75
C TYR A 139 1.56 11.97 0.83
N ASP A 140 2.17 12.34 1.96
CA ASP A 140 2.90 13.59 2.10
C ASP A 140 4.40 13.35 1.87
N GLY A 141 4.88 13.77 0.70
CA GLY A 141 6.28 13.64 0.33
C GLY A 141 7.26 14.51 1.13
N ALA A 142 6.78 15.54 1.85
CA ALA A 142 7.65 16.37 2.69
C ALA A 142 7.94 15.71 4.04
N THR A 143 6.96 14.98 4.58
CA THR A 143 7.09 14.28 5.87
C THR A 143 7.33 12.77 5.72
N GLU A 144 7.19 12.24 4.50
CA GLU A 144 7.22 10.81 4.18
C GLU A 144 6.16 10.01 4.96
N THR A 145 5.03 10.63 5.25
CA THR A 145 3.93 10.04 6.00
C THR A 145 2.68 9.85 5.16
N PHE A 146 1.75 9.06 5.69
CA PHE A 146 0.44 8.84 5.11
C PHE A 146 -0.65 9.39 6.03
N ARG A 147 -1.73 9.87 5.43
CA ARG A 147 -2.98 10.17 6.13
C ARG A 147 -4.15 9.56 5.38
N PRO A 148 -5.27 9.23 6.05
CA PRO A 148 -6.50 8.93 5.34
C PRO A 148 -6.85 10.07 4.38
N GLY A 149 -7.26 9.76 3.15
CA GLY A 149 -7.87 10.77 2.32
C GLY A 149 -9.21 11.23 2.88
N THR A 150 -9.72 12.28 2.27
CA THR A 150 -10.87 13.02 2.75
C THR A 150 -11.64 13.59 1.56
N THR A 151 -12.85 14.10 1.83
CA THR A 151 -13.66 14.73 0.78
C THR A 151 -13.09 16.06 0.28
N THR A 152 -11.98 16.54 0.85
CA THR A 152 -11.25 17.72 0.36
C THR A 152 -10.09 17.36 -0.57
N ASP A 153 -9.77 16.08 -0.70
CA ASP A 153 -8.76 15.58 -1.63
C ASP A 153 -9.31 15.45 -3.05
N SER A 154 -8.45 15.10 -4.01
CA SER A 154 -8.81 15.01 -5.43
C SER A 154 -8.31 13.70 -6.03
N PRO A 155 -9.20 12.74 -6.35
CA PRO A 155 -10.66 12.83 -6.23
C PRO A 155 -11.13 12.80 -4.76
N PRO A 156 -12.31 13.39 -4.45
CA PRO A 156 -12.83 13.39 -3.09
C PRO A 156 -13.23 11.98 -2.66
N GLN A 157 -12.70 11.51 -1.52
CA GLN A 157 -13.02 10.20 -0.95
C GLN A 157 -13.35 10.31 0.54
N ALA A 158 -14.41 9.66 0.99
CA ALA A 158 -14.63 9.49 2.43
C ALA A 158 -13.67 8.43 2.99
N ASN A 159 -13.43 8.47 4.30
CA ASN A 159 -12.46 7.61 4.99
C ASN A 159 -13.12 6.64 5.97
N ASP A 160 -14.26 6.08 5.60
CA ASP A 160 -14.75 4.89 6.28
C ASP A 160 -14.44 3.63 5.46
N ALA A 161 -14.53 2.46 6.10
CA ALA A 161 -14.22 1.19 5.45
C ALA A 161 -15.13 0.82 4.27
N LYS A 162 -16.23 1.55 4.08
CA LYS A 162 -17.27 1.32 3.08
C LYS A 162 -17.25 2.34 1.95
N CYS A 163 -16.46 3.40 2.03
CA CYS A 163 -16.42 4.43 0.98
C CYS A 163 -16.18 3.80 -0.41
N GLY A 164 -15.25 2.84 -0.50
CA GLY A 164 -14.99 2.10 -1.74
C GLY A 164 -16.15 1.21 -2.21
N PHE A 165 -17.03 0.75 -1.31
CA PHE A 165 -18.09 -0.21 -1.64
C PHE A 165 -19.10 0.34 -2.65
N ALA A 166 -19.46 1.62 -2.56
CA ALA A 166 -20.38 2.25 -3.51
C ALA A 166 -19.85 2.17 -4.94
N CYS A 167 -18.59 2.57 -5.15
CA CYS A 167 -17.92 2.50 -6.45
C CYS A 167 -17.71 1.05 -6.92
N HIS A 168 -17.28 0.17 -6.01
CA HIS A 168 -16.99 -1.23 -6.33
C HIS A 168 -18.23 -2.10 -6.54
N THR A 169 -19.43 -1.63 -6.18
CA THR A 169 -20.69 -2.32 -6.47
C THR A 169 -20.94 -2.50 -7.97
N ILE A 170 -20.39 -1.64 -8.82
CA ILE A 170 -20.42 -1.81 -10.29
C ILE A 170 -19.77 -3.15 -10.68
N ALA A 171 -18.74 -3.58 -9.94
CA ALA A 171 -18.06 -4.86 -10.12
C ALA A 171 -18.63 -6.00 -9.26
N LYS A 172 -19.88 -5.90 -8.76
CA LYS A 172 -20.48 -6.95 -7.90
C LYS A 172 -20.40 -8.35 -8.49
N ASN A 173 -20.64 -8.51 -9.80
CA ASN A 173 -20.57 -9.80 -10.50
C ASN A 173 -19.13 -10.31 -10.70
N ARG A 174 -18.14 -9.51 -10.30
CA ARG A 174 -16.71 -9.80 -10.30
C ARG A 174 -16.17 -9.73 -8.87
N ASP A 175 -16.99 -10.12 -7.90
CA ASP A 175 -16.67 -10.07 -6.47
C ASP A 175 -16.09 -8.71 -6.03
N TYR A 176 -16.67 -7.62 -6.54
CA TYR A 176 -16.29 -6.23 -6.22
C TYR A 176 -14.84 -5.86 -6.60
N VAL A 177 -14.21 -6.59 -7.51
CA VAL A 177 -12.83 -6.31 -7.99
C VAL A 177 -12.85 -5.97 -9.48
N PHE A 178 -12.36 -4.79 -9.85
CA PHE A 178 -12.21 -4.37 -11.26
C PHE A 178 -10.96 -4.92 -11.93
N THR A 179 -9.92 -5.22 -11.15
CA THR A 179 -8.61 -5.59 -11.67
C THR A 179 -8.60 -7.01 -12.23
N ASP A 180 -8.20 -7.15 -13.48
CA ASP A 180 -7.87 -8.43 -14.09
C ASP A 180 -6.41 -8.81 -13.85
N TYR A 181 -6.14 -10.10 -13.69
CA TYR A 181 -4.78 -10.59 -13.56
C TYR A 181 -4.02 -10.48 -14.89
N GLY A 182 -2.97 -9.66 -14.90
CA GLY A 182 -2.05 -9.55 -16.04
C GLY A 182 -1.24 -10.83 -16.21
N LYS A 183 -1.67 -11.66 -17.18
CA LYS A 183 -0.98 -12.91 -17.55
C LYS A 183 0.47 -12.62 -17.95
N ARG A 184 1.38 -13.41 -17.40
CA ARG A 184 2.83 -13.36 -17.63
C ARG A 184 3.44 -14.69 -17.21
#